data_AF-A0A0U3DNF8-F1
#
_entry.id   AF-A0A0U3DNF8-F1
#
_cell.length_a   1.000
_cell.length_b   1.000
_cell.length_c   1.000
_cell.angle_alpha   90.00
_cell.angle_beta   90.00
_cell.angle_gamma   90.00
#
_symmetry.space_group_name_H-M   'P 1'
#
loop_
_entity.id
_entity.type
_entity.pdbx_description
1 polymer ?
#
loop_
_entity_poly.entity_id
_entity_poly.type
_entity_poly.pdbx_seq_one_letter_code
_entity_poly.pdbx_strand_id
1 'polypeptide(L)'
;MANESMLTKPMEYEVNGNEVKLSGNMVAQYLTRGNGKVSEQELVMFMQLCKFQKLNPFLNEAYLIKFGNQPAQIIVSKEAFMKRAEQHSQYSGLEAGIIVERKDDLVEIEGAVKLKNDVLIGGWAKVYRKDRERPISVKLSFSEFGKGQATWKDMPLNMIRKTAIVNALREAFPDNVGALYTEEESNAPGPTQVNPIEDVKQEIENNANQQVIDFEDTPEQEVSNIKPADKVEVAEEKEAKQEDLFDVRKPPLNPEF
;
A
#
# COMPACT_ATOMS: atom_id res chain seq x y z
N MET A 1 14.17 -7.63 20.54
CA MET A 1 15.53 -7.05 20.58
C MET A 1 16.00 -6.41 19.27
N ALA A 2 15.56 -6.83 18.07
CA ALA A 2 15.95 -6.15 16.82
C ALA A 2 15.28 -4.77 16.61
N ASN A 3 14.05 -4.57 17.12
CA ASN A 3 13.25 -3.36 16.85
C ASN A 3 13.55 -2.16 17.77
N GLU A 4 13.93 -2.39 19.04
CA GLU A 4 14.36 -1.32 19.97
C GLU A 4 15.58 -0.53 19.45
N SER A 5 16.44 -1.20 18.67
CA SER A 5 17.64 -0.58 18.08
C SER A 5 17.29 0.49 17.05
N MET A 6 16.23 0.32 16.24
CA MET A 6 15.90 1.22 15.13
C MET A 6 15.19 2.50 15.56
N LEU A 7 14.61 2.53 16.76
CA LEU A 7 14.02 3.74 17.34
C LEU A 7 15.09 4.77 17.72
N THR A 8 16.23 4.28 18.21
CA THR A 8 17.31 5.11 18.76
C THR A 8 18.50 5.23 17.82
N LYS A 9 18.85 4.16 17.09
CA LYS A 9 19.93 4.18 16.09
C LYS A 9 19.40 4.76 14.77
N PRO A 10 20.01 5.83 14.26
CA PRO A 10 19.60 6.39 12.98
C PRO A 10 19.97 5.46 11.81
N MET A 11 19.04 5.33 10.88
CA MET A 11 19.27 4.81 9.54
C MET A 11 19.91 5.91 8.69
N GLU A 12 20.97 5.55 7.98
CA GLU A 12 21.68 6.48 7.09
C GLU A 12 21.45 6.08 5.63
N TYR A 13 21.17 7.08 4.79
CA TYR A 13 21.05 6.93 3.35
C TYR A 13 21.29 8.28 2.65
N GLU A 14 21.68 8.23 1.39
CA GLU A 14 21.90 9.43 0.59
C GLU A 14 20.70 9.73 -0.32
N VAL A 15 20.33 11.01 -0.39
CA VAL A 15 19.33 11.57 -1.31
C VAL A 15 19.94 12.77 -2.05
N ASN A 16 20.11 12.65 -3.37
CA ASN A 16 20.67 13.70 -4.24
C ASN A 16 21.99 14.29 -3.72
N GLY A 17 22.95 13.46 -3.29
CA GLY A 17 24.24 13.94 -2.76
C GLY A 17 24.22 14.39 -1.30
N ASN A 18 23.06 14.39 -0.64
CA ASN A 18 22.94 14.78 0.77
C ASN A 18 22.72 13.56 1.66
N GLU A 19 23.48 13.46 2.73
CA GLU A 19 23.30 12.42 3.76
C GLU A 19 22.04 12.70 4.59
N VAL A 20 21.19 11.69 4.72
CA VAL A 20 19.99 11.71 5.56
C VAL A 20 20.16 10.70 6.69
N LYS A 21 20.07 11.17 7.93
CA LYS A 21 20.07 10.35 9.15
C LYS A 21 18.68 10.36 9.76
N LEU A 22 18.04 9.20 9.84
CA LEU A 22 16.64 9.08 10.24
C LEU A 22 16.47 8.01 11.32
N SER A 23 16.03 8.40 12.52
CA SER A 23 15.65 7.46 13.59
C SER A 23 14.14 7.47 13.82
N GLY A 24 13.61 6.39 14.40
CA GLY A 24 12.18 6.31 14.72
C GLY A 24 11.72 7.44 15.66
N ASN A 25 12.54 7.85 16.61
CA ASN A 25 12.26 8.98 17.50
C ASN A 25 12.13 10.31 16.74
N MET A 26 13.01 10.57 15.77
CA MET A 26 12.91 11.78 14.94
C MET A 26 11.62 11.79 14.13
N VAL A 27 11.25 10.64 13.56
CA VAL A 27 10.01 10.50 12.78
C VAL A 27 8.78 10.76 13.65
N ALA A 28 8.73 10.14 14.83
CA ALA A 28 7.61 10.30 15.76
C ALA A 28 7.46 11.75 16.26
N GLN A 29 8.57 12.45 16.51
CA GLN A 29 8.55 13.79 17.10
C GLN A 29 8.37 14.92 16.08
N TYR A 30 8.97 14.79 14.88
CA TYR A 30 9.09 15.93 13.95
C TYR A 30 8.42 15.69 12.59
N LEU A 31 8.17 14.43 12.22
CA LEU A 31 7.69 14.05 10.89
C LEU A 31 6.32 13.38 10.92
N THR A 32 5.65 13.41 12.08
CA THR A 32 4.30 12.88 12.28
C THR A 32 3.36 14.04 12.59
N ARG A 33 2.21 14.07 11.90
CA ARG A 33 1.15 15.07 12.05
C ARG A 33 -0.14 14.38 12.51
N GLY A 34 -1.01 15.15 13.17
CA GLY A 34 -2.26 14.65 13.73
C GLY A 34 -2.20 14.43 15.23
N ASN A 35 -3.21 13.73 15.76
CA ASN A 35 -3.39 13.52 17.21
C ASN A 35 -3.22 12.05 17.63
N GLY A 36 -2.87 11.15 16.70
CA GLY A 36 -2.65 9.74 16.97
C GLY A 36 -1.18 9.42 17.29
N LYS A 37 -0.95 8.43 18.16
CA LYS A 37 0.39 7.91 18.46
C LYS A 37 0.78 6.86 17.42
N VAL A 38 1.86 7.10 16.68
CA VAL A 38 2.40 6.15 15.69
C VAL A 38 3.06 4.95 16.36
N SER A 39 2.83 3.75 15.80
CA SER A 39 3.43 2.51 16.27
C SER A 39 4.86 2.33 15.75
N GLU A 40 5.66 1.49 16.40
CA GLU A 40 7.02 1.19 15.94
C GLU A 40 7.02 0.61 14.51
N GLN A 41 6.05 -0.24 14.19
CA GLN A 41 5.90 -0.82 12.86
C GLN A 41 5.63 0.26 11.80
N GLU A 42 4.77 1.23 12.09
CA GLU A 42 4.48 2.36 11.20
C GLU A 42 5.73 3.23 10.97
N LEU A 43 6.51 3.47 12.02
CA LEU A 43 7.78 4.21 11.95
C LEU A 43 8.80 3.49 11.07
N VAL A 44 8.98 2.17 11.28
CA VAL A 44 9.92 1.36 10.49
C VAL A 44 9.50 1.32 9.02
N MET A 45 8.20 1.13 8.74
CA MET A 45 7.67 1.14 7.37
C MET A 45 7.93 2.49 6.69
N PHE A 46 7.66 3.60 7.36
CA PHE A 46 7.94 4.93 6.86
C PHE A 46 9.43 5.16 6.57
N MET A 47 10.31 4.78 7.51
CA MET A 47 11.75 4.93 7.34
C MET A 47 12.29 4.09 6.18
N GLN A 48 11.85 2.84 6.06
CA GLN A 48 12.21 1.97 4.94
C GLN A 48 11.73 2.55 3.62
N LEU A 49 10.48 3.02 3.55
CA LEU A 49 9.95 3.68 2.37
C LEU A 49 10.81 4.89 2.00
N CYS A 50 11.15 5.78 2.93
CA CYS A 50 12.01 6.93 2.64
C CYS A 50 13.37 6.51 2.09
N LYS A 51 13.99 5.48 2.65
CA LYS A 51 15.28 4.97 2.19
C LYS A 51 15.21 4.35 0.79
N PHE A 52 14.26 3.45 0.53
CA PHE A 52 14.14 2.77 -0.76
C PHE A 52 13.68 3.70 -1.87
N GLN A 53 12.83 4.66 -1.52
CA GLN A 53 12.30 5.65 -2.45
C GLN A 53 13.18 6.91 -2.54
N LYS A 54 14.30 6.98 -1.80
CA LYS A 54 15.21 8.14 -1.79
C LYS A 54 14.49 9.47 -1.52
N LEU A 55 13.60 9.48 -0.52
CA LEU A 55 12.85 10.66 -0.08
C LEU A 55 13.58 11.31 1.11
N ASN A 56 13.65 12.64 1.11
CA ASN A 56 14.18 13.40 2.24
C ASN A 56 13.02 13.96 3.09
N PRO A 57 12.68 13.32 4.22
CA PRO A 57 11.55 13.76 5.03
C PRO A 57 11.78 15.12 5.71
N PHE A 58 13.04 15.56 5.91
CA PHE A 58 13.34 16.88 6.48
C PHE A 58 13.01 18.04 5.54
N LEU A 59 12.90 17.76 4.23
CA LEU A 59 12.42 18.70 3.22
C LEU A 59 10.89 18.62 3.00
N ASN A 60 10.17 17.94 3.90
CA ASN A 60 8.76 17.59 3.76
C ASN A 60 8.45 16.75 2.51
N GLU A 61 9.42 15.99 1.98
CA GLU A 61 9.15 15.15 0.82
C GLU A 61 8.22 13.98 1.16
N ALA A 62 8.26 13.51 2.41
CA ALA A 62 7.30 12.58 2.98
C ALA A 62 7.11 12.81 4.48
N TYR A 63 5.92 12.53 4.99
CA TYR A 63 5.57 12.59 6.42
C TYR A 63 4.45 11.61 6.76
N LEU A 64 4.27 11.33 8.06
CA LEU A 64 3.17 10.52 8.56
C LEU A 64 2.00 11.41 9.00
N ILE A 65 0.78 10.99 8.71
CA ILE A 65 -0.44 11.51 9.33
C ILE A 65 -1.09 10.37 10.11
N LYS A 66 -1.45 10.60 11.37
CA LYS A 66 -2.25 9.65 12.16
C LYS A 66 -3.34 10.35 12.96
N PHE A 67 -4.57 9.87 12.84
CA PHE A 67 -5.71 10.36 13.61
C PHE A 67 -6.29 9.28 14.52
N GLY A 68 -6.34 9.56 15.83
CA GLY A 68 -6.81 8.61 16.83
C GLY A 68 -6.12 7.24 16.71
N ASN A 69 -6.92 6.18 16.64
CA ASN A 69 -6.45 4.80 16.52
C ASN A 69 -6.37 4.29 15.07
N GLN A 70 -6.62 5.13 14.07
CA GLN A 70 -6.54 4.70 12.67
C GLN A 70 -5.08 4.41 12.27
N PRO A 71 -4.85 3.49 11.32
CA PRO A 71 -3.51 3.27 10.76
C PRO A 71 -2.91 4.58 10.24
N ALA A 72 -1.63 4.78 10.48
CA ALA A 72 -0.93 5.96 9.99
C ALA A 72 -0.83 5.93 8.46
N GLN A 73 -1.04 7.09 7.84
CA GLN A 73 -0.93 7.29 6.41
C GLN A 73 0.43 7.91 6.10
N ILE A 74 1.11 7.35 5.11
CA ILE A 74 2.35 7.93 4.56
C ILE A 74 1.94 8.90 3.46
N ILE A 75 2.24 10.17 3.65
CA ILE A 75 2.00 11.21 2.66
C ILE A 75 3.30 11.58 1.99
N VAL A 76 3.29 11.63 0.66
CA VAL A 76 4.38 12.13 -0.17
C VAL A 76 4.00 13.49 -0.76
N SER A 77 4.94 14.43 -0.79
CA SER A 77 4.72 15.76 -1.35
C SER A 77 4.65 15.72 -2.88
N LYS A 78 3.98 16.72 -3.47
CA LYS A 78 4.00 16.94 -4.93
C LYS A 78 5.44 17.17 -5.42
N GLU A 79 6.25 17.86 -4.64
CA GLU A 79 7.65 18.20 -4.95
C GLU A 79 8.49 16.94 -5.17
N ALA A 80 8.24 15.86 -4.43
CA ALA A 80 8.91 14.58 -4.64
C ALA A 80 8.58 13.97 -6.02
N PHE A 81 7.31 14.03 -6.45
CA PHE A 81 6.90 13.59 -7.78
C PHE A 81 7.56 14.44 -8.87
N MET A 82 7.56 15.76 -8.70
CA MET A 82 8.16 16.69 -9.64
C MET A 82 9.67 16.44 -9.78
N LYS A 83 10.41 16.33 -8.67
CA LYS A 83 11.85 16.06 -8.70
C LYS A 83 12.17 14.75 -9.42
N ARG A 84 11.40 13.69 -9.19
CA ARG A 84 11.61 12.42 -9.89
C ARG A 84 11.32 12.50 -11.37
N ALA A 85 10.27 13.22 -11.76
CA ALA A 85 9.98 13.46 -13.16
C ALA A 85 11.11 14.23 -13.83
N GLU A 86 11.58 15.33 -13.22
CA GLU A 86 12.69 16.15 -13.73
C GLU A 86 14.01 15.37 -13.87
N GLN A 87 14.25 14.37 -13.03
CA GLN A 87 15.42 13.49 -13.12
C GLN A 87 15.28 12.41 -14.20
N HIS A 88 14.07 12.16 -14.70
CA HIS A 88 13.82 11.12 -15.69
C HIS A 88 14.21 11.61 -17.11
N SER A 89 15.06 10.85 -17.81
CA SER A 89 15.60 11.24 -19.13
C SER A 89 14.52 11.55 -20.18
N GLN A 90 13.41 10.83 -20.10
CA GLN A 90 12.26 10.99 -21.01
C GLN A 90 11.30 12.11 -20.62
N TYR A 91 11.43 12.77 -19.47
CA TYR A 91 10.53 13.86 -19.10
C TYR A 91 10.70 15.05 -20.05
N SER A 92 9.57 15.61 -20.49
CA SER A 92 9.51 16.70 -21.47
C SER A 92 8.53 17.80 -21.06
N GLY A 93 8.35 18.00 -19.75
CA GLY A 93 7.47 19.02 -19.21
C GLY A 93 6.04 18.54 -18.95
N LEU A 94 5.22 19.47 -18.46
CA LEU A 94 3.80 19.25 -18.19
C LEU A 94 2.99 20.53 -18.41
N GLU A 95 1.72 20.35 -18.73
CA GLU A 95 0.70 21.40 -18.71
C GLU A 95 -0.36 21.01 -17.68
N ALA A 96 -0.94 21.97 -16.97
CA ALA A 96 -1.99 21.67 -16.02
C ALA A 96 -2.86 22.87 -15.71
N GLY A 97 -4.13 22.60 -15.48
CA GLY A 97 -5.12 23.62 -15.23
C GLY A 97 -6.35 23.11 -14.49
N ILE A 98 -7.38 23.94 -14.52
CA ILE A 98 -8.70 23.66 -13.98
C ILE A 98 -9.73 23.48 -15.09
N ILE A 99 -10.80 22.79 -14.76
CA ILE A 99 -11.97 22.62 -15.61
C ILE A 99 -13.11 23.40 -14.97
N VAL A 100 -13.74 24.28 -15.74
CA VAL A 100 -14.89 25.07 -15.27
C VAL A 100 -16.08 24.93 -16.20
N GLU A 101 -17.27 25.10 -15.65
CA GLU A 101 -18.50 25.31 -16.40
C GLU A 101 -18.69 26.81 -16.62
N ARG A 102 -18.86 27.19 -17.89
CA ARG A 102 -19.10 28.57 -18.32
C ARG A 102 -20.19 28.58 -19.37
N LYS A 103 -21.36 29.13 -19.03
CA LYS A 103 -22.52 29.20 -19.94
C LYS A 103 -22.88 27.81 -20.51
N ASP A 104 -22.96 26.82 -19.64
CA ASP A 104 -23.24 25.41 -19.96
C ASP A 104 -22.15 24.69 -20.78
N ASP A 105 -21.01 25.33 -21.04
CA ASP A 105 -19.84 24.70 -21.67
C ASP A 105 -18.77 24.31 -20.66
N LEU A 106 -18.16 23.13 -20.87
CA LEU A 106 -17.00 22.66 -20.10
C LEU A 106 -15.72 23.21 -20.73
N VAL A 107 -15.03 24.09 -19.99
CA VAL A 107 -13.85 24.83 -20.47
C VAL A 107 -12.62 24.47 -19.63
N GLU A 108 -11.56 24.06 -20.31
CA GLU A 108 -10.23 23.87 -19.72
C GLU A 108 -9.48 25.21 -19.68
N ILE A 109 -9.06 25.63 -18.49
CA ILE A 109 -8.28 26.85 -18.27
C ILE A 109 -6.93 26.44 -17.70
N GLU A 110 -5.84 26.83 -18.37
CA GLU A 110 -4.49 26.60 -17.86
C GLU A 110 -4.25 27.40 -16.56
N GLY A 111 -3.56 26.79 -15.60
CA GLY A 111 -3.35 27.39 -14.29
C GLY A 111 -4.55 27.23 -13.36
N ALA A 112 -4.58 28.02 -12.28
CA ALA A 112 -5.55 27.90 -11.20
C ALA A 112 -6.33 29.21 -11.03
N VAL A 113 -6.91 29.72 -12.13
CA VAL A 113 -7.66 30.98 -12.17
C VAL A 113 -8.98 30.79 -12.92
N LYS A 114 -10.05 31.37 -12.39
CA LYS A 114 -11.37 31.35 -13.03
C LYS A 114 -12.06 32.71 -12.92
N LEU A 115 -13.04 32.96 -13.78
CA LEU A 115 -13.90 34.14 -13.66
C LEU A 115 -14.86 33.99 -12.48
N LYS A 116 -15.43 35.12 -12.06
CA LYS A 116 -16.37 35.17 -10.93
C LYS A 116 -17.57 34.25 -11.13
N ASN A 117 -18.10 34.18 -12.36
CA ASN A 117 -19.29 33.42 -12.71
C ASN A 117 -19.01 31.97 -13.12
N ASP A 118 -17.73 31.58 -13.24
CA ASP A 118 -17.38 30.21 -13.58
C ASP A 118 -17.62 29.29 -12.38
N VAL A 119 -18.16 28.09 -12.63
CA VAL A 119 -18.29 27.04 -11.61
C VAL A 119 -17.12 26.07 -11.77
N LEU A 120 -16.42 25.75 -10.68
CA LEU A 120 -15.32 24.79 -10.72
C LEU A 120 -15.88 23.37 -10.84
N ILE A 121 -15.50 22.66 -11.91
CA ILE A 121 -15.94 21.29 -12.18
C ILE A 121 -14.82 20.29 -11.91
N GLY A 122 -13.57 20.66 -12.14
CA GLY A 122 -12.47 19.71 -12.05
C GLY A 122 -11.08 20.29 -12.27
N GLY A 123 -10.12 19.40 -12.45
CA GLY A 123 -8.73 19.72 -12.78
C GLY A 123 -8.20 18.82 -13.88
N TRP A 124 -7.22 19.30 -14.62
CA TRP A 124 -6.59 18.52 -15.68
C TRP A 124 -5.07 18.70 -15.67
N ALA A 125 -4.36 17.67 -16.14
CA ALA A 125 -2.93 17.73 -16.37
C ALA A 125 -2.53 16.86 -17.55
N LYS A 126 -1.52 17.32 -18.30
CA LYS A 126 -0.87 16.60 -19.40
C LYS A 126 0.61 16.50 -19.10
N VAL A 127 1.16 15.30 -19.12
CA VAL A 127 2.60 15.05 -18.94
C VAL A 127 3.17 14.54 -20.25
N TYR A 128 4.23 15.21 -20.70
CA TYR A 128 4.88 14.93 -21.96
C TYR A 128 6.11 14.06 -21.71
N ARG A 129 6.27 13.03 -22.54
CA ARG A 129 7.44 12.17 -22.55
C ARG A 129 8.04 12.11 -23.94
N LYS A 130 9.36 12.14 -24.05
CA LYS A 130 10.09 12.13 -25.34
C LYS A 130 9.94 10.80 -26.09
N ASP A 131 9.67 9.70 -25.38
CA ASP A 131 9.51 8.36 -25.95
C ASP A 131 8.08 8.06 -26.43
N ARG A 132 7.17 9.04 -26.41
CA ARG A 132 5.76 8.88 -26.79
C ARG A 132 5.29 10.07 -27.62
N GLU A 133 4.43 9.81 -28.60
CA GLU A 133 3.86 10.89 -29.43
C GLU A 133 2.74 11.65 -28.71
N ARG A 134 1.94 10.94 -27.90
CA ARG A 134 0.82 11.52 -27.16
C ARG A 134 1.17 11.69 -25.68
N PRO A 135 0.77 12.82 -25.05
CA PRO A 135 0.93 13.00 -23.62
C PRO A 135 0.02 12.04 -22.85
N ILE A 136 0.41 11.76 -21.62
CA ILE A 136 -0.51 11.20 -20.63
C ILE A 136 -1.39 12.34 -20.12
N SER A 137 -2.70 12.21 -20.28
CA SER A 137 -3.67 13.24 -19.93
C SER A 137 -4.62 12.70 -18.88
N VAL A 138 -4.73 13.42 -17.76
CA VAL A 138 -5.64 13.11 -16.66
C VAL A 138 -6.62 14.27 -16.49
N LYS A 139 -7.90 13.93 -16.26
CA LYS A 139 -8.95 14.87 -15.86
C LYS A 139 -9.64 14.31 -14.63
N LEU A 140 -9.80 15.14 -13.60
CA LEU A 140 -10.39 14.75 -12.32
C LEU A 140 -11.62 15.60 -12.04
N SER A 141 -12.66 14.97 -11.50
CA SER A 141 -13.83 15.70 -11.02
C SER A 141 -13.54 16.33 -9.65
N PHE A 142 -13.92 17.59 -9.47
CA PHE A 142 -13.83 18.24 -8.17
C PHE A 142 -14.71 17.56 -7.13
N SER A 143 -15.83 16.96 -7.53
CA SER A 143 -16.76 16.28 -6.61
C SER A 143 -16.18 15.03 -5.95
N GLU A 144 -15.22 14.35 -6.59
CA GLU A 144 -14.61 13.11 -6.07
C GLU A 144 -13.53 13.38 -5.01
N PHE A 145 -12.84 14.52 -5.14
CA PHE A 145 -11.70 14.89 -4.30
C PHE A 145 -12.00 16.00 -3.29
N GLY A 146 -12.96 16.87 -3.58
CA GLY A 146 -13.36 18.01 -2.74
C GLY A 146 -14.17 17.60 -1.51
N LYS A 147 -13.56 16.88 -0.56
CA LYS A 147 -14.25 16.30 0.62
C LYS A 147 -14.44 17.27 1.79
N GLY A 148 -14.49 18.57 1.51
CA GLY A 148 -14.80 19.61 2.49
C GLY A 148 -13.73 19.85 3.58
N GLN A 149 -12.52 19.31 3.40
CA GLN A 149 -11.35 19.63 4.23
C GLN A 149 -11.00 21.12 4.13
N ALA A 150 -10.39 21.70 5.18
CA ALA A 150 -10.10 23.14 5.27
C ALA A 150 -9.31 23.67 4.07
N THR A 151 -8.22 23.01 3.70
CA THR A 151 -7.37 23.41 2.56
C THR A 151 -8.13 23.42 1.23
N TRP A 152 -9.07 22.49 1.04
CA TRP A 152 -9.90 22.42 -0.16
C TRP A 152 -10.95 23.54 -0.22
N LYS A 153 -11.37 24.06 0.94
CA LYS A 153 -12.26 25.23 1.02
C LYS A 153 -11.49 26.53 0.78
N ASP A 154 -10.28 26.62 1.30
CA ASP A 154 -9.47 27.83 1.22
C ASP A 154 -8.81 28.01 -0.16
N MET A 155 -8.34 26.92 -0.78
CA MET A 155 -7.60 26.96 -2.04
C MET A 155 -8.05 25.90 -3.06
N PRO A 156 -9.35 25.82 -3.42
CA PRO A 156 -9.91 24.73 -4.25
C PRO A 156 -9.24 24.59 -5.62
N LEU A 157 -8.92 25.71 -6.28
CA LEU A 157 -8.31 25.71 -7.62
C LEU A 157 -6.90 25.11 -7.61
N ASN A 158 -6.09 25.47 -6.61
CA ASN A 158 -4.74 24.95 -6.48
C ASN A 158 -4.74 23.48 -6.08
N MET A 159 -5.67 23.07 -5.21
CA MET A 159 -5.79 21.68 -4.77
C MET A 159 -6.16 20.76 -5.92
N ILE A 160 -7.22 21.06 -6.68
CA ILE A 160 -7.63 20.16 -7.78
C ILE A 160 -6.58 20.10 -8.90
N ARG A 161 -5.92 21.23 -9.20
CA ARG A 161 -4.80 21.27 -10.15
C ARG A 161 -3.61 20.44 -9.65
N LYS A 162 -3.26 20.54 -8.37
CA LYS A 162 -2.19 19.73 -7.76
C LYS A 162 -2.51 18.24 -7.88
N THR A 163 -3.73 17.83 -7.53
CA THR A 163 -4.15 16.43 -7.60
C THR A 163 -4.07 15.88 -9.02
N ALA A 164 -4.50 16.67 -10.01
CA ALA A 164 -4.40 16.30 -11.42
C ALA A 164 -2.93 16.09 -11.87
N ILE A 165 -2.02 16.99 -11.48
CA ILE A 165 -0.59 16.87 -11.79
C ILE A 165 -0.01 15.57 -11.21
N VAL A 166 -0.28 15.28 -9.94
CA VAL A 166 0.25 14.09 -9.26
C VAL A 166 -0.25 12.81 -9.95
N ASN A 167 -1.55 12.74 -10.27
CA ASN A 167 -2.13 11.60 -10.97
C ASN A 167 -1.53 11.42 -12.37
N ALA A 168 -1.38 12.50 -13.13
CA ALA A 168 -0.75 12.44 -14.45
C ALA A 168 0.72 12.02 -14.39
N LEU A 169 1.49 12.49 -13.39
CA LEU A 169 2.88 12.08 -13.19
C LEU A 169 2.99 10.60 -12.78
N ARG A 170 2.04 10.10 -11.97
CA ARG A 170 1.96 8.70 -11.59
C ARG A 170 1.76 7.80 -12.80
N GLU A 171 0.80 8.12 -13.65
CA GLU A 171 0.52 7.38 -14.88
C GLU A 171 1.66 7.53 -15.91
N ALA A 172 2.33 8.69 -15.94
CA ALA A 172 3.45 8.92 -16.84
C ALA A 172 4.72 8.18 -16.39
N PHE A 173 4.96 7.99 -15.09
CA PHE A 173 6.19 7.37 -14.57
C PHE A 173 5.88 6.31 -13.47
N PRO A 174 5.14 5.24 -13.81
CA PRO A 174 4.67 4.27 -12.82
C PRO A 174 5.84 3.58 -12.07
N ASP A 175 6.95 3.30 -12.75
CA ASP A 175 8.12 2.67 -12.14
C ASP A 175 8.78 3.58 -11.08
N ASN A 176 8.72 4.89 -11.25
CA ASN A 176 9.38 5.86 -10.39
C ASN A 176 8.48 6.36 -9.24
N VAL A 177 7.18 6.53 -9.48
CA VAL A 177 6.25 7.19 -8.55
C VAL A 177 4.93 6.45 -8.33
N GLY A 178 4.75 5.28 -8.95
CA GLY A 178 3.49 4.52 -8.93
C GLY A 178 3.00 4.14 -7.52
N ALA A 179 3.91 3.86 -6.60
CA ALA A 179 3.60 3.40 -5.24
C ALA A 179 3.50 4.53 -4.19
N LEU A 180 3.71 5.80 -4.56
CA LEU A 180 3.69 6.93 -3.62
C LEU A 180 2.31 7.54 -3.55
N TYR A 181 1.75 7.91 -2.41
CA TYR A 181 0.43 8.57 -2.38
C TYR A 181 0.52 9.97 -1.79
N THR A 182 -0.31 10.89 -2.28
CA THR A 182 -0.42 12.23 -1.68
C THR A 182 -1.63 12.32 -0.74
N GLU A 183 -1.70 13.40 0.03
CA GLU A 183 -2.73 13.62 1.04
C GLU A 183 -4.13 13.59 0.43
N GLU A 184 -4.27 14.13 -0.77
CA GLU A 184 -5.54 14.24 -1.49
C GLU A 184 -6.13 12.89 -1.90
N GLU A 185 -5.28 11.88 -2.09
CA GLU A 185 -5.67 10.51 -2.47
C GLU A 185 -5.81 9.60 -1.25
N SER A 186 -5.14 9.98 -0.15
CA SER A 186 -5.12 9.24 1.10
C SER A 186 -6.43 9.47 1.86
N ASN A 187 -7.48 8.79 1.43
CA ASN A 187 -8.71 8.61 2.20
C ASN A 187 -8.36 8.07 3.59
N ALA A 188 -8.54 8.87 4.64
CA ALA A 188 -9.05 8.28 5.88
C ALA A 188 -10.58 8.20 5.69
N PRO A 189 -11.14 6.98 5.71
CA PRO A 189 -11.12 6.15 6.90
C PRO A 189 -10.45 4.80 6.64
N GLY A 190 -9.20 4.63 7.11
CA GLY A 190 -8.47 3.36 7.17
C GLY A 190 -8.23 2.65 5.82
N PRO A 191 -7.03 2.09 5.57
CA PRO A 191 -6.99 0.95 4.68
C PRO A 191 -7.79 -0.17 5.36
N THR A 192 -8.83 -0.70 4.72
CA THR A 192 -9.12 -2.12 4.87
C THR A 192 -7.85 -2.81 4.38
N GLN A 193 -6.96 -3.13 5.30
CA GLN A 193 -5.97 -4.15 5.04
C GLN A 193 -6.81 -5.42 4.83
N VAL A 194 -6.99 -5.81 3.58
CA VAL A 194 -7.17 -7.23 3.27
C VAL A 194 -5.89 -7.89 3.73
N ASN A 195 -5.87 -8.31 4.99
CA ASN A 195 -4.88 -9.24 5.51
C ASN A 195 -5.44 -10.61 5.17
N PRO A 196 -4.94 -11.30 4.11
CA PRO A 196 -5.54 -12.56 3.66
C PRO A 196 -5.57 -13.61 4.78
N ILE A 197 -4.68 -13.48 5.77
CA ILE A 197 -4.58 -14.36 6.94
C ILE A 197 -5.70 -14.07 7.97
N GLU A 198 -6.11 -12.81 8.11
CA GLU A 198 -7.20 -12.42 9.03
C GLU A 198 -8.56 -12.78 8.41
N ASP A 199 -8.72 -12.54 7.11
CA ASP A 199 -9.93 -12.89 6.36
C ASP A 199 -10.15 -14.41 6.33
N VAL A 200 -9.09 -15.21 6.11
CA VAL A 200 -9.17 -16.68 6.16
C VAL A 200 -9.49 -17.18 7.57
N LYS A 201 -8.98 -16.54 8.63
CA LYS A 201 -9.35 -16.91 10.01
C LYS A 201 -10.82 -16.62 10.30
N GLN A 202 -11.32 -15.45 9.88
CA GLN A 202 -12.72 -15.09 10.05
C GLN A 202 -13.65 -15.98 9.20
N GLU A 203 -13.22 -16.36 8.00
CA GLU A 203 -13.95 -17.26 7.11
C GLU A 203 -13.99 -18.71 7.65
N ILE A 204 -12.89 -19.18 8.25
CA ILE A 204 -12.85 -20.47 8.96
C ILE A 204 -13.75 -20.42 10.21
N GLU A 205 -13.71 -19.36 11.01
CA GLU A 205 -14.58 -19.22 12.19
C GLU A 205 -16.08 -19.19 11.81
N ASN A 206 -16.42 -18.54 10.70
CA ASN A 206 -17.81 -18.41 10.26
C ASN A 206 -18.36 -19.67 9.56
N ASN A 207 -17.51 -20.46 8.89
CA ASN A 207 -17.92 -21.62 8.09
C ASN A 207 -17.53 -22.98 8.68
N ALA A 208 -16.74 -23.03 9.76
CA ALA A 208 -16.43 -24.29 10.43
C ALA A 208 -17.69 -24.90 11.05
N ASN A 209 -17.85 -26.22 10.86
CA ASN A 209 -18.88 -27.06 11.48
C ASN A 209 -20.35 -26.74 11.12
N GLN A 210 -20.62 -26.11 9.98
CA GLN A 210 -22.01 -25.90 9.51
C GLN A 210 -22.70 -27.18 9.01
N GLN A 211 -21.96 -28.26 8.74
CA GLN A 211 -22.53 -29.55 8.35
C GLN A 211 -22.34 -30.57 9.47
N VAL A 212 -23.46 -30.95 10.10
CA VAL A 212 -23.52 -32.15 10.94
C VAL A 212 -23.64 -33.34 9.98
N ILE A 213 -22.61 -34.17 9.92
CA ILE A 213 -22.69 -35.46 9.23
C ILE A 213 -23.43 -36.39 10.19
N ASP A 214 -24.74 -36.51 10.04
CA ASP A 214 -25.51 -37.57 10.68
C ASP A 214 -25.16 -38.89 9.99
N PHE A 215 -24.44 -39.75 10.69
CA PHE A 215 -24.30 -41.14 10.29
C PHE A 215 -25.57 -41.87 10.70
N GLU A 216 -26.44 -42.17 9.73
CA GLU A 216 -27.58 -43.06 9.96
C GLU A 216 -27.03 -44.49 10.17
N ASP A 217 -27.08 -44.97 11.42
CA ASP A 217 -26.87 -46.38 11.76
C ASP A 217 -27.91 -47.23 11.02
N THR A 218 -27.52 -47.78 9.88
CA THR A 218 -28.34 -48.72 9.11
C THR A 218 -27.73 -50.11 9.22
N PRO A 219 -28.52 -51.14 9.58
CA PRO A 219 -28.02 -52.43 10.05
C PRO A 219 -27.22 -53.21 9.00
N GLU A 220 -26.19 -53.90 9.50
CA GLU A 220 -25.29 -54.83 8.81
C GLU A 220 -25.99 -55.71 7.76
N GLN A 221 -25.60 -55.53 6.49
CA GLN A 221 -25.80 -56.55 5.48
C GLN A 221 -24.48 -57.28 5.21
N GLU A 222 -24.52 -58.57 5.50
CA GLU A 222 -23.44 -59.56 5.38
C GLU A 222 -22.83 -59.56 3.97
N VAL A 223 -21.53 -59.30 3.88
CA VAL A 223 -20.73 -59.66 2.70
C VAL A 223 -20.00 -60.95 3.02
N SER A 224 -20.54 -62.05 2.50
CA SER A 224 -19.98 -63.38 2.63
C SER A 224 -18.76 -63.58 1.73
N ASN A 225 -17.74 -64.22 2.31
CA ASN A 225 -16.55 -64.85 1.71
C ASN A 225 -15.46 -63.95 1.09
N ILE A 226 -14.33 -63.80 1.80
CA ILE A 226 -12.99 -64.28 1.35
C ILE A 226 -12.15 -64.74 2.58
N LYS A 227 -11.70 -66.00 2.49
CA LYS A 227 -10.68 -66.84 3.18
C LYS A 227 -9.95 -66.38 4.48
N PRO A 228 -9.77 -67.29 5.47
CA PRO A 228 -9.05 -67.02 6.71
C PRO A 228 -7.53 -66.85 6.49
N ALA A 229 -6.96 -65.81 7.08
CA ALA A 229 -5.51 -65.64 7.20
C ALA A 229 -4.97 -66.51 8.34
N ASP A 230 -3.89 -67.24 8.07
CA ASP A 230 -3.19 -68.04 9.08
C ASP A 230 -2.66 -67.16 10.22
N LYS A 231 -2.80 -67.67 11.45
CA LYS A 231 -2.25 -67.06 12.66
C LYS A 231 -0.72 -67.08 12.59
N VAL A 232 -0.09 -65.91 12.63
CA VAL A 232 1.30 -65.78 13.07
C VAL A 232 1.28 -65.17 14.47
N GLU A 233 1.98 -65.84 15.39
CA GLU A 233 2.00 -65.59 16.83
C GLU A 233 2.52 -64.18 17.19
N VAL A 234 1.92 -63.62 18.23
CA VAL A 234 2.31 -62.36 18.87
C VAL A 234 3.63 -62.56 19.62
N ALA A 235 4.61 -61.70 19.38
CA ALA A 235 5.73 -61.48 20.28
C ALA A 235 5.73 -60.01 20.73
N GLU A 236 5.80 -59.81 22.04
CA GLU A 236 5.62 -58.58 22.80
C GLU A 236 6.62 -57.44 22.47
N GLU A 237 6.15 -56.22 22.76
CA GLU A 237 6.78 -54.91 22.60
C GLU A 237 8.20 -54.76 23.20
N LYS A 238 8.99 -53.88 22.58
CA LYS A 238 9.87 -52.94 23.31
C LYS A 238 9.73 -51.54 22.74
N GLU A 239 9.30 -50.61 23.58
CA GLU A 239 9.26 -49.16 23.34
C GLU A 239 10.59 -48.61 22.81
N ALA A 240 10.55 -47.81 21.74
CA ALA A 240 11.65 -46.93 21.36
C ALA A 240 11.11 -45.52 21.04
N LYS A 241 11.71 -44.53 21.70
CA LYS A 241 11.25 -43.13 21.80
C LYS A 241 11.34 -42.35 20.47
N GLN A 242 10.37 -41.45 20.31
CA GLN A 242 10.14 -40.54 19.18
C GLN A 242 11.12 -39.36 19.14
N GLU A 243 12.43 -39.58 18.96
CA GLU A 243 13.38 -38.45 18.84
C GLU A 243 14.23 -38.40 17.54
N ASP A 244 14.21 -39.40 16.66
CA ASP A 244 15.14 -39.41 15.51
C ASP A 244 14.53 -39.14 14.12
N LEU A 245 13.27 -38.73 14.00
CA LEU A 245 12.61 -38.60 12.68
C LEU A 245 12.65 -37.19 12.07
N PHE A 246 13.61 -36.34 12.45
CA PHE A 246 13.92 -35.11 11.70
C PHE A 246 15.42 -34.78 11.74
N ASP A 247 16.22 -35.36 10.83
CA ASP A 247 17.48 -34.71 10.41
C ASP A 247 17.34 -34.14 8.99
N VAL A 248 17.44 -32.82 8.93
CA VAL A 248 17.15 -31.92 7.81
C VAL A 248 18.35 -31.81 6.85
N ARG A 249 19.21 -32.83 6.75
CA ARG A 249 20.49 -32.73 6.03
C ARG A 249 20.71 -33.66 4.84
N LYS A 250 19.74 -34.52 4.49
CA LYS A 250 19.75 -35.26 3.21
C LYS A 250 18.33 -35.47 2.68
N PRO A 251 17.84 -34.66 1.72
CA PRO A 251 16.63 -35.03 1.00
C PRO A 251 16.91 -36.30 0.18
N PRO A 252 15.96 -37.25 0.08
CA PRO A 252 16.09 -38.36 -0.84
C PRO A 252 16.10 -37.80 -2.27
N LEU A 253 17.23 -37.96 -2.96
CA LEU A 253 17.34 -37.79 -4.40
C LEU A 253 16.47 -38.86 -5.05
N ASN A 254 15.40 -38.45 -5.76
CA ASN A 254 14.69 -39.34 -6.66
C ASN A 254 15.44 -39.37 -8.00
N PRO A 255 15.99 -40.51 -8.46
CA PRO A 255 16.42 -40.66 -9.83
C PRO A 255 15.20 -41.05 -10.68
N GLU A 256 15.05 -40.44 -11.85
CA GLU A 256 13.89 -40.52 -12.76
C GLU A 256 12.75 -39.55 -12.42
N PHE A 257 12.87 -38.30 -12.89
CA PHE A 257 12.09 -37.70 -13.98
C PHE A 257 12.59 -36.27 -14.24
#